data_AF-A0A978T014-F1
#
_entry.id   AF-A0A978T014-F1
#
_cell.length_a   1.000
_cell.length_b   1.000
_cell.length_c   1.000
_cell.angle_alpha   90.00
_cell.angle_beta   90.00
_cell.angle_gamma   90.00
#
_symmetry.space_group_name_H-M   'P 1'
#
loop_
_entity.id
_entity.type
_entity.pdbx_description
1 polymer ?
#
loop_
_entity_poly.entity_id
_entity_poly.type
_entity_poly.pdbx_seq_one_letter_code
_entity_poly.pdbx_strand_id
1 'polypeptide(L)'
;MTACSRAGYSPFDFAPQPTQDAELLQQLEFIPGLKQLLMLRQVHALEHATVWVLSEAAATTSNTTGSPDNELLGGMSTDCGFYLYGQVNTAQLQRAVRTALRRLTSGEWDLAVHPRCGTNLSVAMLLTAGLALGINMLLPRGPIEQIIGLAVAATTAAQLAPDLGFLAQRYLTTAIPFNLAIEDISPTRDFWGRPAHFVRVRWNG
;
A
#
# COMPACT_ATOMS: atom_id res chain seq x y z
N MET A 1 11.75 41.96 7.72
CA MET A 1 10.52 41.33 8.24
C MET A 1 9.84 40.68 7.05
N THR A 2 10.06 39.39 6.82
CA THR A 2 9.50 38.67 5.67
C THR A 2 8.53 37.64 6.22
N ALA A 3 7.27 37.77 5.83
CA ALA A 3 6.15 37.02 6.36
C ALA A 3 6.33 35.51 6.11
N CYS A 4 6.14 34.73 7.17
CA CYS A 4 5.98 33.29 7.09
C CYS A 4 4.61 33.00 6.46
N SER A 5 4.60 32.52 5.23
CA SER A 5 3.38 32.04 4.58
C SER A 5 2.85 30.84 5.35
N ARG A 6 1.75 31.03 6.09
CA ARG A 6 0.93 29.94 6.61
C ARG A 6 0.38 29.18 5.40
N ALA A 7 0.93 28.00 5.13
CA ALA A 7 0.30 27.05 4.22
C ALA A 7 -1.11 26.75 4.77
N GLY A 8 -2.13 27.02 3.96
CA GLY A 8 -3.52 26.75 4.31
C GLY A 8 -3.73 25.24 4.41
N TYR A 9 -4.22 24.78 5.56
CA TYR A 9 -4.66 23.41 5.76
C TYR A 9 -5.90 23.16 4.90
N SER A 10 -5.80 22.26 3.93
CA SER A 10 -6.94 21.81 3.15
C SER A 10 -7.82 20.91 4.02
N PRO A 11 -9.16 21.00 3.96
CA PRO A 11 -10.04 20.05 4.66
C PRO A 11 -9.88 18.59 4.17
N PHE A 12 -9.07 18.36 3.13
CA PHE A 12 -8.68 17.06 2.62
C PHE A 12 -7.22 16.67 2.95
N ASP A 13 -6.53 17.44 3.81
CA ASP A 13 -5.19 17.08 4.26
C ASP A 13 -5.28 15.86 5.18
N PHE A 14 -4.88 14.70 4.64
CA PHE A 14 -4.75 13.45 5.39
C PHE A 14 -3.74 13.64 6.53
N ALA A 15 -4.26 13.84 7.74
CA ALA A 15 -3.51 13.90 8.98
C ALA A 15 -3.96 12.74 9.88
N PRO A 16 -3.36 11.54 9.73
CA PRO A 16 -3.74 10.37 10.51
C PRO A 16 -3.45 10.63 12.00
N GLN A 17 -4.43 10.31 12.84
CA GLN A 17 -4.31 10.50 14.29
C GLN A 17 -3.87 9.18 14.96
N PRO A 18 -2.91 9.23 15.92
CA PRO A 18 -2.38 8.03 16.55
C PRO A 18 -3.42 7.11 17.21
N THR A 19 -4.46 7.68 17.83
CA THR A 19 -5.45 6.93 18.60
C THR A 19 -6.69 6.53 17.80
N GLN A 20 -6.84 7.02 16.56
CA GLN A 20 -8.06 6.88 15.77
C GLN A 20 -8.53 5.42 15.63
N ASP A 21 -7.63 4.52 15.24
CA ASP A 21 -8.00 3.12 15.01
C ASP A 21 -8.27 2.37 16.33
N ALA A 22 -7.57 2.73 17.41
CA ALA A 22 -7.78 2.13 18.73
C ALA A 22 -9.13 2.55 19.33
N GLU A 23 -9.47 3.84 19.24
CA GLU A 23 -10.77 4.37 19.67
C GLU A 23 -11.91 3.78 18.85
N LEU A 24 -11.74 3.69 17.52
CA LEU A 24 -12.72 3.08 16.63
C LEU A 24 -12.96 1.61 17.00
N LEU A 25 -11.88 0.87 17.26
CA LEU A 25 -11.98 -0.52 17.67
C LEU A 25 -12.75 -0.62 18.99
N GLN A 26 -12.40 0.18 20.01
CA GLN A 26 -13.07 0.18 21.31
C GLN A 26 -14.58 0.48 21.22
N GLN A 27 -14.99 1.38 20.31
CA GLN A 27 -16.39 1.74 20.12
C GLN A 27 -17.19 0.65 19.38
N LEU A 28 -16.53 -0.08 18.48
CA LEU A 28 -17.15 -1.00 17.53
C LEU A 28 -16.63 -2.44 17.66
N GLU A 29 -16.17 -2.86 18.85
CA GLU A 29 -15.62 -4.21 19.09
C GLU A 29 -16.61 -5.34 18.73
N PHE A 30 -17.91 -5.03 18.71
CA PHE A 30 -18.96 -5.97 18.34
C PHE A 30 -19.02 -6.29 16.84
N ILE A 31 -18.37 -5.49 15.97
CA ILE A 31 -18.35 -5.72 14.52
C ILE A 31 -17.33 -6.83 14.18
N PRO A 32 -17.78 -8.00 13.69
CA PRO A 32 -16.87 -9.07 13.33
C PRO A 32 -15.91 -8.63 12.21
N GLY A 33 -14.62 -8.91 12.36
CA GLY A 33 -13.62 -8.62 11.33
C GLY A 33 -13.02 -7.21 11.37
N LEU A 34 -13.55 -6.29 12.20
CA LEU A 34 -13.08 -4.91 12.25
C LEU A 34 -11.59 -4.82 12.65
N LYS A 35 -11.19 -5.54 13.70
CA LYS A 35 -9.79 -5.57 14.15
C LYS A 35 -8.86 -6.07 13.04
N GLN A 36 -9.26 -7.11 12.33
CA GLN A 36 -8.49 -7.71 11.24
C GLN A 36 -8.32 -6.73 10.07
N LEU A 37 -9.39 -5.98 9.73
CA LEU A 37 -9.34 -4.94 8.72
C LEU A 37 -8.38 -3.79 9.11
N LEU A 38 -8.46 -3.31 10.35
CA LEU A 38 -7.59 -2.23 10.86
C LEU A 38 -6.13 -2.69 10.92
N MET A 39 -5.88 -3.90 11.43
CA MET A 39 -4.56 -4.54 11.41
C MET A 39 -4.02 -4.62 9.97
N LEU A 40 -4.81 -5.16 9.04
CA LEU A 40 -4.38 -5.36 7.65
C LEU A 40 -3.92 -4.04 7.00
N ARG A 41 -4.68 -2.95 7.19
CA ARG A 41 -4.33 -1.63 6.65
C ARG A 41 -3.01 -1.10 7.23
N GLN A 42 -2.80 -1.25 8.53
CA GLN A 42 -1.55 -0.82 9.18
C GLN A 42 -0.36 -1.69 8.77
N VAL A 43 -0.57 -3.00 8.65
CA VAL A 43 0.45 -3.95 8.17
C VAL A 43 0.85 -3.63 6.74
N HIS A 44 -0.11 -3.31 5.87
CA HIS A 44 0.12 -2.96 4.48
C HIS A 44 0.96 -1.68 4.32
N ALA A 45 0.71 -0.65 5.13
CA ALA A 45 1.59 0.52 5.15
C ALA A 45 3.02 0.16 5.59
N LEU A 46 3.17 -0.66 6.62
CA LEU A 46 4.48 -1.07 7.13
C LEU A 46 5.26 -1.92 6.09
N GLU A 47 4.57 -2.75 5.33
CA GLU A 47 5.14 -3.52 4.22
C GLU A 47 5.69 -2.57 3.13
N HIS A 48 4.87 -1.63 2.64
CA HIS A 48 5.30 -0.63 1.66
C HIS A 48 6.53 0.15 2.14
N ALA A 49 6.49 0.66 3.36
CA ALA A 49 7.60 1.42 3.92
C ALA A 49 8.87 0.57 4.10
N THR A 50 8.72 -0.72 4.41
CA THR A 50 9.86 -1.65 4.49
C THR A 50 10.50 -1.85 3.13
N VAL A 51 9.70 -2.01 2.07
CA VAL A 51 10.20 -2.11 0.69
C VAL A 51 10.92 -0.83 0.29
N TRP A 52 10.37 0.35 0.58
CA TRP A 52 11.05 1.64 0.34
C TRP A 52 12.41 1.71 1.02
N VAL A 53 12.48 1.43 2.33
CA VAL A 53 13.73 1.48 3.11
C VAL A 53 14.78 0.50 2.57
N LEU A 54 14.36 -0.71 2.18
CA LEU A 54 15.28 -1.69 1.58
C LEU A 54 15.80 -1.23 0.23
N SER A 55 14.94 -0.60 -0.56
CA SER A 55 15.27 -0.17 -1.92
C SER A 55 16.18 1.05 -1.92
N GLU A 56 15.95 2.02 -1.02
CA GLU A 56 16.87 3.14 -0.74
C GLU A 56 18.26 2.65 -0.29
N ALA A 57 18.30 1.65 0.60
CA ALA A 57 19.55 1.05 1.06
C ALA A 57 20.31 0.37 -0.09
N ALA A 58 19.61 -0.33 -0.99
CA ALA A 58 20.20 -0.94 -2.16
C ALA A 58 20.74 0.11 -3.14
N ALA A 59 19.95 1.15 -3.45
CA ALA A 59 20.34 2.24 -4.34
C ALA A 59 21.52 3.06 -3.82
N THR A 60 21.75 3.11 -2.50
CA THR A 60 22.95 3.72 -1.93
C THR A 60 24.21 2.88 -2.18
N THR A 61 24.06 1.56 -2.31
CA THR A 61 25.19 0.63 -2.52
C THR A 61 25.52 0.38 -3.98
N SER A 62 24.54 0.49 -4.88
CA SER A 62 24.75 0.46 -6.33
C SER A 62 24.81 1.89 -6.85
N ASN A 63 25.85 2.28 -7.61
CA ASN A 63 25.93 3.58 -8.29
C ASN A 63 24.90 3.72 -9.45
N THR A 64 23.69 3.21 -9.26
CA THR A 64 22.57 3.26 -10.19
C THR A 64 21.85 4.59 -10.07
N THR A 65 21.89 5.39 -11.13
CA THR A 65 21.21 6.69 -11.25
C THR A 65 19.71 6.56 -11.59
N GLY A 66 19.07 5.43 -11.23
CA GLY A 66 17.69 5.08 -11.55
C GLY A 66 16.71 5.25 -10.38
N SER A 67 15.44 4.86 -10.61
CA SER A 67 14.41 4.83 -9.57
C SER A 67 14.91 4.07 -8.34
N PRO A 68 14.71 4.58 -7.10
CA PRO A 68 15.18 3.94 -5.89
C PRO A 68 14.39 2.68 -5.53
N ASP A 69 13.42 2.23 -6.34
CA ASP A 69 12.58 1.06 -6.11
C ASP A 69 13.27 -0.25 -6.56
N ASN A 70 13.35 -1.24 -5.67
CA ASN A 70 13.93 -2.54 -5.97
C ASN A 70 12.85 -3.49 -6.51
N GLU A 71 12.79 -3.59 -7.83
CA GLU A 71 11.80 -4.42 -8.55
C GLU A 71 11.82 -5.91 -8.19
N LEU A 72 12.92 -6.39 -7.60
CA LEU A 72 13.06 -7.79 -7.17
C LEU A 72 12.39 -8.10 -5.84
N LEU A 73 11.95 -7.08 -5.11
CA LEU A 73 11.19 -7.22 -3.88
C LEU A 73 9.69 -7.12 -4.17
N GLY A 74 8.93 -8.00 -3.53
CA GLY A 74 7.47 -7.96 -3.50
C GLY A 74 6.97 -8.26 -2.10
N GLY A 75 5.78 -7.76 -1.76
CA GLY A 75 5.16 -7.99 -0.46
C GLY A 75 3.75 -8.55 -0.59
N MET A 76 3.29 -9.19 0.49
CA MET A 76 1.91 -9.64 0.66
C MET A 76 1.50 -9.50 2.11
N SER A 77 0.59 -8.58 2.36
CA SER A 77 0.13 -8.25 3.71
C SER A 77 -1.03 -9.12 4.17
N THR A 78 -1.04 -9.44 5.47
CA THR A 78 -2.10 -10.15 6.19
C THR A 78 -2.48 -9.37 7.45
N ASP A 79 -3.51 -9.81 8.17
CA ASP A 79 -3.90 -9.23 9.46
C ASP A 79 -2.96 -9.62 10.62
N CYS A 80 -1.96 -10.47 10.38
CA CYS A 80 -1.00 -10.93 11.38
C CYS A 80 0.45 -10.46 11.10
N GLY A 81 0.68 -9.81 9.97
CA GLY A 81 2.04 -9.57 9.46
C GLY A 81 2.09 -9.54 7.94
N PHE A 82 3.28 -9.44 7.38
CA PHE A 82 3.44 -9.47 5.93
C PHE A 82 4.55 -10.42 5.51
N TYR A 83 4.37 -11.02 4.34
CA TYR A 83 5.43 -11.71 3.63
C TYR A 83 6.24 -10.70 2.83
N LEU A 84 7.56 -10.84 2.88
CA LEU A 84 8.46 -10.18 1.95
C LEU A 84 9.13 -11.25 1.08
N TYR A 85 8.92 -11.15 -0.22
CA TYR A 85 9.52 -12.02 -1.22
C TYR A 85 10.76 -11.35 -1.82
N GLY A 86 11.80 -12.16 -2.02
CA GLY A 86 13.06 -11.70 -2.60
C GLY A 86 14.25 -12.01 -1.70
N GLN A 87 15.44 -11.83 -2.25
CA GLN A 87 16.68 -12.16 -1.56
C GLN A 87 17.13 -11.00 -0.66
N VAL A 88 16.77 -11.06 0.62
CA VAL A 88 17.14 -10.07 1.63
C VAL A 88 17.83 -10.75 2.80
N ASN A 89 18.91 -10.16 3.32
CA ASN A 89 19.53 -10.64 4.54
C ASN A 89 18.62 -10.37 5.76
N THR A 90 18.39 -11.36 6.62
CA THR A 90 17.48 -11.22 7.78
C THR A 90 17.85 -10.05 8.69
N ALA A 91 19.13 -9.79 8.95
CA ALA A 91 19.54 -8.68 9.79
C ALA A 91 19.32 -7.32 9.10
N GLN A 92 19.44 -7.27 7.77
CA GLN A 92 19.07 -6.09 6.99
C GLN A 92 17.56 -5.85 7.04
N LEU A 93 16.76 -6.90 6.88
CA LEU A 93 15.30 -6.82 7.00
C LEU A 93 14.88 -6.33 8.38
N GLN A 94 15.45 -6.89 9.46
CA GLN A 94 15.17 -6.45 10.83
C GLN A 94 15.42 -4.96 11.04
N ARG A 95 16.50 -4.41 10.47
CA ARG A 95 16.78 -2.97 10.52
C ARG A 95 15.77 -2.19 9.68
N ALA A 96 15.45 -2.68 8.48
CA ALA A 96 14.53 -2.01 7.57
C ALA A 96 13.12 -1.88 8.15
N VAL A 97 12.55 -2.96 8.69
CA VAL A 97 11.20 -2.94 9.29
C VAL A 97 11.13 -1.95 10.47
N ARG A 98 12.14 -1.94 11.35
CA ARG A 98 12.20 -1.00 12.48
C ARG A 98 12.35 0.45 12.02
N THR A 99 13.14 0.69 10.99
CA THR A 99 13.27 2.02 10.40
C THR A 99 11.98 2.46 9.73
N ALA A 100 11.34 1.59 8.95
CA ALA A 100 10.06 1.84 8.29
C ALA A 100 8.96 2.20 9.32
N LEU A 101 8.81 1.40 10.38
CA LEU A 101 7.86 1.68 11.45
C LEU A 101 8.11 3.05 12.09
N ARG A 102 9.36 3.37 12.43
CA ARG A 102 9.71 4.69 12.98
C ARG A 102 9.39 5.84 12.02
N ARG A 103 9.82 5.75 10.76
CA ARG A 103 9.62 6.80 9.74
C ARG A 103 8.13 7.09 9.51
N LEU A 104 7.33 6.03 9.35
CA LEU A 104 5.87 6.15 9.22
C LEU A 104 5.24 6.84 10.42
N THR A 105 5.57 6.38 11.63
CA THR A 105 5.00 6.94 12.87
C THR A 105 5.55 8.32 13.23
N SER A 106 6.68 8.73 12.63
CA SER A 106 7.24 10.09 12.77
C SER A 106 6.78 11.08 11.70
N GLY A 107 5.91 10.68 10.77
CA GLY A 107 5.30 11.61 9.80
C GLY A 107 5.66 11.39 8.33
N GLU A 108 6.52 10.42 8.00
CA GLU A 108 6.85 10.10 6.60
C GLU A 108 5.76 9.22 5.96
N TRP A 109 4.53 9.75 5.91
CA TRP A 109 3.34 9.00 5.54
C TRP A 109 3.28 8.61 4.06
N ASP A 110 4.04 9.25 3.19
CA ASP A 110 4.14 8.85 1.77
C ASP A 110 4.78 7.46 1.60
N LEU A 111 5.51 6.96 2.61
CA LEU A 111 6.03 5.59 2.60
C LEU A 111 4.92 4.54 2.69
N ALA A 112 3.70 4.92 3.08
CA ALA A 112 2.55 4.02 3.18
C ALA A 112 1.95 3.69 1.80
N VAL A 113 2.36 4.36 0.72
CA VAL A 113 1.89 4.07 -0.65
C VAL A 113 3.05 3.61 -1.53
N HIS A 114 2.78 2.70 -2.47
CA HIS A 114 3.79 2.14 -3.34
C HIS A 114 3.28 2.02 -4.80
N PRO A 115 4.09 2.40 -5.81
CA PRO A 115 3.67 2.38 -7.21
C PRO A 115 3.34 0.96 -7.73
N ARG A 116 4.00 -0.06 -7.17
CA ARG A 116 3.80 -1.48 -7.54
C ARG A 116 2.79 -2.22 -6.66
N CYS A 117 1.98 -1.52 -5.85
CA CYS A 117 0.97 -2.15 -5.01
C CYS A 117 -0.11 -2.83 -5.86
N GLY A 118 -0.53 -4.04 -5.47
CA GLY A 118 -1.61 -4.79 -6.13
C GLY A 118 -2.94 -4.03 -6.18
N THR A 119 -3.20 -3.10 -5.23
CA THR A 119 -4.36 -2.22 -5.25
C THR A 119 -4.47 -1.42 -6.55
N ASN A 120 -3.35 -0.99 -7.15
CA ASN A 120 -3.36 -0.25 -8.42
C ASN A 120 -3.94 -1.09 -9.56
N LEU A 121 -3.55 -2.36 -9.64
CA LEU A 121 -4.09 -3.29 -10.64
C LEU A 121 -5.58 -3.56 -10.39
N SER A 122 -6.00 -3.76 -9.13
CA SER A 122 -7.40 -3.95 -8.78
C SER A 122 -8.27 -2.75 -9.18
N VAL A 123 -7.80 -1.52 -8.94
CA VAL A 123 -8.49 -0.29 -9.35
C VAL A 123 -8.59 -0.21 -10.87
N ALA A 124 -7.50 -0.48 -11.60
CA ALA A 124 -7.51 -0.49 -13.06
C ALA A 124 -8.53 -1.49 -13.64
N MET A 125 -8.57 -2.71 -13.10
CA MET A 125 -9.53 -3.74 -13.52
C MET A 125 -10.97 -3.34 -13.22
N LEU A 126 -11.23 -2.79 -12.02
CA LEU A 126 -12.57 -2.35 -11.63
C LEU A 126 -13.08 -1.20 -12.52
N LEU A 127 -12.22 -0.20 -12.80
CA LEU A 127 -12.56 0.91 -13.70
C LEU A 127 -12.83 0.42 -15.11
N THR A 128 -11.95 -0.45 -15.63
CA THR A 128 -12.12 -1.01 -16.98
C THR A 128 -13.43 -1.78 -17.08
N ALA A 129 -13.71 -2.68 -16.13
CA ALA A 129 -14.93 -3.45 -16.09
C ALA A 129 -16.18 -2.56 -15.96
N GLY A 130 -16.16 -1.59 -15.05
CA GLY A 130 -17.27 -0.67 -14.85
C GLY A 130 -17.57 0.17 -16.10
N LEU A 131 -16.55 0.74 -16.73
CA LEU A 131 -16.69 1.50 -17.97
C LEU A 131 -17.16 0.62 -19.13
N ALA A 132 -16.61 -0.59 -19.27
CA ALA A 132 -17.03 -1.53 -20.31
C ALA A 132 -18.50 -1.96 -20.13
N LEU A 133 -18.94 -2.20 -18.89
CA LEU A 133 -20.34 -2.48 -18.59
C LEU A 133 -21.24 -1.30 -18.94
N GLY A 134 -20.82 -0.07 -18.59
CA GLY A 134 -21.54 1.15 -18.95
C GLY A 134 -21.69 1.30 -20.47
N ILE A 135 -20.62 1.07 -21.22
CA ILE A 135 -20.63 1.08 -22.69
C ILE A 135 -21.55 0.00 -23.25
N ASN A 136 -21.52 -1.22 -22.71
CA ASN A 136 -22.41 -2.30 -23.14
C ASN A 136 -23.89 -2.00 -22.85
N MET A 137 -24.18 -1.15 -21.86
CA MET A 137 -25.54 -0.67 -21.58
C MET A 137 -25.96 0.49 -22.49
N LEU A 138 -25.03 1.37 -22.87
CA LEU A 138 -25.33 2.62 -23.59
C LEU A 138 -25.24 2.49 -25.12
N LEU A 139 -24.33 1.67 -25.65
CA LEU A 139 -24.10 1.50 -27.10
C LEU A 139 -24.90 0.32 -27.67
N PRO A 140 -25.15 0.30 -28.99
CA PRO A 140 -25.66 -0.87 -29.69
C PRO A 140 -24.80 -2.11 -29.41
N ARG A 141 -25.44 -3.28 -29.29
CA ARG A 141 -24.76 -4.55 -28.99
C ARG A 141 -24.11 -5.21 -30.21
N GLY A 142 -23.76 -4.40 -31.22
CA GLY A 142 -23.02 -4.86 -32.39
C GLY A 142 -21.55 -5.13 -32.03
N PRO A 143 -20.90 -6.12 -32.67
CA PRO A 143 -19.56 -6.53 -32.29
C PRO A 143 -18.51 -5.42 -32.49
N ILE A 144 -18.65 -4.59 -33.51
CA ILE A 144 -17.70 -3.51 -33.81
C ILE A 144 -17.80 -2.41 -32.75
N GLU A 145 -19.02 -1.99 -32.43
CA GLU A 145 -19.30 -0.96 -31.42
C GLU A 145 -18.81 -1.39 -30.05
N GLN A 146 -18.99 -2.66 -29.69
CA GLN A 146 -18.54 -3.19 -28.40
C GLN A 146 -17.01 -3.31 -28.33
N ILE A 147 -16.32 -3.69 -29.42
CA ILE A 147 -14.85 -3.71 -29.45
C ILE A 147 -14.27 -2.31 -29.33
N ILE A 148 -14.79 -1.35 -30.11
CA ILE A 148 -14.36 0.05 -30.03
C ILE A 148 -14.64 0.61 -28.63
N GLY A 149 -15.84 0.34 -28.12
CA GLY A 149 -16.24 0.74 -26.78
C GLY A 149 -15.32 0.17 -25.70
N LEU A 150 -15.00 -1.12 -25.75
CA LEU A 150 -14.05 -1.75 -24.83
C LEU A 150 -12.66 -1.10 -24.90
N ALA A 151 -12.17 -0.78 -26.09
CA ALA A 151 -10.88 -0.09 -26.26
C ALA A 151 -10.90 1.30 -25.62
N VAL A 152 -12.00 2.05 -25.78
CA VAL A 152 -12.20 3.34 -25.10
C VAL A 152 -12.24 3.15 -23.58
N ALA A 153 -13.01 2.18 -23.08
CA ALA A 153 -13.10 1.86 -21.66
C ALA A 153 -11.73 1.59 -21.03
N ALA A 154 -10.95 0.70 -21.67
CA ALA A 154 -9.64 0.31 -21.20
C ALA A 154 -8.65 1.48 -21.23
N THR A 155 -8.67 2.30 -22.29
CA THR A 155 -7.79 3.47 -22.42
C THR A 155 -8.13 4.54 -21.37
N THR A 156 -9.42 4.82 -21.17
CA THR A 156 -9.87 5.76 -20.12
C THR A 156 -9.52 5.24 -18.73
N ALA A 157 -9.77 3.95 -18.45
CA ALA A 157 -9.39 3.34 -17.18
C ALA A 157 -7.88 3.41 -16.94
N ALA A 158 -7.05 3.11 -17.93
CA ALA A 158 -5.60 3.15 -17.81
C ALA A 158 -5.07 4.55 -17.49
N GLN A 159 -5.72 5.61 -17.98
CA GLN A 159 -5.34 6.98 -17.63
C GLN A 159 -5.75 7.38 -16.21
N LEU A 160 -6.90 6.92 -15.72
CA LEU A 160 -7.42 7.28 -14.39
C LEU A 160 -6.87 6.39 -13.27
N ALA A 161 -6.50 5.15 -13.59
CA ALA A 161 -6.13 4.14 -12.61
C ALA A 161 -4.90 4.49 -11.73
N PRO A 162 -3.83 5.13 -12.23
CA PRO A 162 -2.68 5.46 -11.39
C PRO A 162 -3.06 6.35 -10.21
N ASP A 163 -3.72 7.49 -10.48
CA ASP A 163 -4.10 8.45 -9.44
C ASP A 163 -5.15 7.86 -8.48
N LEU A 164 -6.17 7.20 -9.04
CA LEU A 164 -7.20 6.54 -8.22
C LEU A 164 -6.63 5.37 -7.41
N GLY A 165 -5.62 4.68 -7.93
CA GLY A 165 -4.88 3.64 -7.23
C GLY A 165 -4.14 4.18 -6.03
N PHE A 166 -3.41 5.29 -6.17
CA PHE A 166 -2.74 5.97 -5.05
C PHE A 166 -3.73 6.45 -3.99
N LEU A 167 -4.88 7.01 -4.41
CA LEU A 167 -5.93 7.42 -3.48
C LEU A 167 -6.54 6.21 -2.75
N ALA A 168 -6.82 5.12 -3.46
CA ALA A 168 -7.32 3.89 -2.85
C ALA A 168 -6.33 3.32 -1.84
N GLN A 169 -5.03 3.36 -2.15
CA GLN A 169 -4.01 2.98 -1.18
C GLN A 169 -4.08 3.86 0.07
N ARG A 170 -3.92 5.17 -0.10
CA ARG A 170 -3.85 6.14 1.01
C ARG A 170 -5.08 6.13 1.92
N TYR A 171 -6.27 5.98 1.35
CA TYR A 171 -7.52 6.16 2.10
C TYR A 171 -8.25 4.86 2.43
N LEU A 172 -8.02 3.77 1.68
CA LEU A 172 -8.79 2.53 1.83
C LEU A 172 -7.91 1.35 2.25
N THR A 173 -6.76 1.14 1.62
CA THR A 173 -6.00 -0.11 1.82
C THR A 173 -4.80 0.03 2.75
N THR A 174 -4.39 1.25 3.10
CA THR A 174 -3.32 1.49 4.08
C THR A 174 -3.76 2.41 5.22
N ALA A 175 -3.05 2.34 6.33
CA ALA A 175 -3.20 3.19 7.51
C ALA A 175 -1.85 3.29 8.24
N ILE A 176 -1.55 4.40 8.92
CA ILE A 176 -0.27 4.53 9.61
C ILE A 176 -0.22 3.57 10.81
N PRO A 177 0.86 2.77 10.97
CA PRO A 177 0.94 1.69 11.95
C PRO A 177 1.22 2.19 13.37
N PHE A 178 0.35 3.05 13.91
CA PHE A 178 0.46 3.54 15.28
C PHE A 178 0.19 2.48 16.35
N ASN A 179 -0.52 1.41 15.97
CA ASN A 179 -0.99 0.38 16.90
C ASN A 179 -0.30 -0.97 16.66
N LEU A 180 0.85 -1.00 15.97
CA LEU A 180 1.58 -2.23 15.69
C LEU A 180 2.88 -2.32 16.50
N ALA A 181 3.16 -3.52 16.99
CA ALA A 181 4.48 -3.90 17.46
C ALA A 181 5.01 -5.08 16.63
N ILE A 182 6.28 -5.01 16.25
CA ILE A 182 6.99 -6.11 15.58
C ILE A 182 7.23 -7.21 16.60
N GLU A 183 6.78 -8.43 16.30
CA GLU A 183 6.90 -9.58 17.20
C GLU A 183 8.07 -10.48 16.81
N ASP A 184 8.13 -10.89 15.54
CA ASP A 184 9.15 -11.80 15.02
C ASP A 184 9.42 -11.54 13.54
N ILE A 185 10.62 -11.89 13.08
CA ILE A 185 10.98 -11.90 11.66
C ILE A 185 11.64 -13.24 11.36
N SER A 186 10.90 -14.13 10.72
CA SER A 186 11.33 -15.49 10.42
C SER A 186 11.56 -15.70 8.93
N PRO A 187 12.64 -16.40 8.53
CA PRO A 187 12.80 -16.83 7.15
C PRO A 187 11.73 -17.86 6.82
N THR A 188 11.20 -17.78 5.61
CA THR A 188 10.23 -18.71 5.04
C THR A 188 10.54 -18.95 3.57
N ARG A 189 9.66 -19.66 2.87
CA ARG A 189 9.71 -19.83 1.42
C ARG A 189 8.35 -19.55 0.82
N ASP A 190 8.35 -19.02 -0.41
CA ASP A 190 7.12 -18.92 -1.18
C ASP A 190 6.64 -20.30 -1.66
N PHE A 191 5.49 -20.33 -2.33
CA PHE A 191 4.93 -21.56 -2.90
C PHE A 191 5.86 -22.26 -3.90
N TRP A 192 6.74 -21.51 -4.56
CA TRP A 192 7.74 -22.03 -5.51
C TRP A 192 9.09 -22.35 -4.86
N GLY A 193 9.20 -22.28 -3.53
CA GLY A 193 10.41 -22.58 -2.78
C GLY A 193 11.47 -21.48 -2.77
N ARG A 194 11.18 -20.29 -3.28
CA ARG A 194 12.09 -19.12 -3.31
C ARG A 194 12.20 -18.49 -1.92
N PRO A 195 13.32 -17.83 -1.60
CA PRO A 195 13.51 -17.19 -0.30
C PRO A 195 12.46 -16.10 -0.06
N ALA A 196 11.91 -16.12 1.14
CA ALA A 196 11.00 -15.11 1.64
C ALA A 196 11.20 -14.94 3.15
N HIS A 197 10.58 -13.92 3.71
CA HIS A 197 10.49 -13.72 5.16
C HIS A 197 9.05 -13.45 5.54
N PHE A 198 8.66 -13.87 6.74
CA PHE A 198 7.41 -13.44 7.35
C PHE A 198 7.74 -12.50 8.52
N VAL A 199 7.24 -11.28 8.44
CA VAL A 199 7.34 -10.27 9.49
C VAL A 199 6.04 -10.33 10.28
N ARG A 200 6.09 -10.96 11.45
CA ARG A 200 4.94 -11.06 12.36
C ARG A 200 4.80 -9.79 13.17
N VAL A 201 3.57 -9.31 13.27
CA VAL A 201 3.22 -8.18 14.13
C VAL A 201 2.10 -8.57 15.08
N ARG A 202 1.97 -7.79 16.14
CA ARG A 202 0.81 -7.82 17.03
C ARG A 202 0.25 -6.42 17.20
N TRP A 203 -1.03 -6.36 17.53
CA TRP A 203 -1.65 -5.12 17.98
C TRP A 203 -1.04 -4.66 19.32
N ASN A 204 -0.80 -3.36 19.46
CA ASN A 204 -0.16 -2.70 20.58
C ASN A 204 -0.83 -1.33 20.81
N GLY A 205 -2.07 -1.39 21.29
CA GLY A 205 -2.94 -0.25 21.59
C GLY A 205 -4.15 -0.72 22.35
#